data_AF-A0A8C4YNY2-F1
#
_entry.id   AF-A0A8C4YNY2-F1
#
_cell.length_a   1.000
_cell.length_b   1.000
_cell.length_c   1.000
_cell.angle_alpha   90.00
_cell.angle_beta   90.00
_cell.angle_gamma   90.00
#
_symmetry.space_group_name_H-M   'P 1'
#
loop_
_entity.id
_entity.type
_entity.pdbx_description
1 polymer ?
#
loop_
_entity_poly.entity_id
_entity_poly.type
_entity_poly.pdbx_seq_one_letter_code
_entity_poly.pdbx_strand_id
1 'polypeptide(L)'
;VSAPTAAPQPVAAGGKVGTDQPPCHLLREGPAKRAVLVRASKKPKEDSASSTQGSPKIVKETRAVIIDIGTGYCKCGFAGEPRPSHVISSTVAFVGKELQDVKIPLKLVNPLRHGIVVDWDCVQDIWEYIFHKEMKIQPEEHAVLVSDPPLSPTTNREKYAEMLFETFCTPAMHIAYQSRLSMYSYGKTSALVVESGHGVSYVVPIYEGYTMPSITGRVDYAGSDLTQYLMKLLNEAGKTFTGEQLSVIEDIKEKCCYTSLDLQHDMSLPLRKQQVDYELPDGHLIPIGKERFLCAEMLFKPSLIGSQQPALPLLTMTCLSKCDVDLKKKLMGNILLCGGCTMLRGFPDRFQSDLTKMCPNDNPIAAASPDRKSSVWTGGSILASLKAFQQLWVYRREYEEQGPFFIYRKCF
;
A
#
# COMPACT_ATOMS: atom_id res chain seq x y z
N VAL A 1 -7.97 27.21 -64.24
CA VAL A 1 -8.45 28.52 -63.76
C VAL A 1 -8.88 28.32 -62.31
N SER A 2 -8.29 28.84 -61.24
CA SER A 2 -7.01 29.48 -60.95
C SER A 2 -6.85 29.38 -59.42
N ALA A 3 -5.61 29.51 -58.96
CA ALA A 3 -5.07 29.40 -57.61
C ALA A 3 -5.77 30.17 -56.46
N PRO A 4 -5.43 29.84 -55.20
CA PRO A 4 -5.85 30.55 -53.99
C PRO A 4 -5.02 31.84 -53.77
N THR A 5 -5.58 32.82 -53.07
CA THR A 5 -4.90 34.10 -52.79
C THR A 5 -4.41 34.20 -51.35
N ALA A 6 -3.18 34.72 -51.24
CA ALA A 6 -2.29 34.74 -50.09
C ALA A 6 -2.58 35.85 -49.05
N ALA A 7 -1.89 35.71 -47.92
CA ALA A 7 -1.79 36.64 -46.79
C ALA A 7 -1.33 38.06 -47.16
N PRO A 8 -1.43 38.98 -46.18
CA PRO A 8 -0.39 39.99 -46.02
C PRO A 8 0.11 40.12 -44.56
N GLN A 9 1.44 40.14 -44.44
CA GLN A 9 2.24 40.87 -43.44
C GLN A 9 3.16 41.82 -44.25
N PRO A 10 3.98 42.71 -43.65
CA PRO A 10 3.93 43.46 -42.38
C PRO A 10 4.27 44.96 -42.59
N VAL A 11 4.15 45.85 -41.57
CA VAL A 11 5.11 46.97 -41.39
C VAL A 11 5.24 47.33 -39.90
N ALA A 12 6.49 47.56 -39.49
CA ALA A 12 6.98 47.86 -38.16
C ALA A 12 7.22 49.36 -37.91
N ALA A 13 7.20 49.76 -36.63
CA ALA A 13 8.01 50.81 -35.99
C ALA A 13 7.76 50.66 -34.48
N GLY A 14 8.71 50.59 -33.54
CA GLY A 14 10.09 51.05 -33.45
C GLY A 14 10.20 51.91 -32.18
N GLY A 15 10.99 51.52 -31.17
CA GLY A 15 11.27 52.41 -30.03
C GLY A 15 11.67 51.76 -28.69
N LYS A 16 12.98 51.76 -28.43
CA LYS A 16 13.79 51.19 -27.34
C LYS A 16 13.52 51.64 -25.87
N VAL A 17 13.76 50.66 -24.97
CA VAL A 17 14.60 50.63 -23.73
C VAL A 17 14.21 51.46 -22.50
N GLY A 18 14.02 50.74 -21.39
CA GLY A 18 14.16 51.20 -20.01
C GLY A 18 14.13 50.00 -19.05
N THR A 19 15.29 49.62 -18.51
CA THR A 19 15.48 48.61 -17.47
C THR A 19 15.00 49.12 -16.12
N ASP A 20 14.18 48.35 -15.39
CA ASP A 20 14.03 48.48 -13.94
C ASP A 20 13.48 47.17 -13.32
N GLN A 21 14.36 46.45 -12.61
CA GLN A 21 14.00 45.55 -11.50
C GLN A 21 13.78 46.41 -10.25
N PRO A 22 12.83 46.08 -9.35
CA PRO A 22 13.19 45.36 -8.09
C PRO A 22 11.99 44.62 -7.43
N PRO A 23 12.08 44.08 -6.19
CA PRO A 23 13.14 43.29 -5.55
C PRO A 23 12.65 41.90 -5.07
N CYS A 24 13.61 41.02 -4.76
CA CYS A 24 13.44 39.80 -3.97
C CYS A 24 13.12 40.06 -2.48
N HIS A 25 12.72 39.00 -1.77
CA HIS A 25 12.28 38.84 -0.36
C HIS A 25 10.74 38.74 -0.22
N LEU A 26 10.10 37.72 0.36
CA LEU A 26 10.34 37.05 1.64
C LEU A 26 9.89 35.56 1.68
N LEU A 27 10.63 34.83 2.50
CA LEU A 27 10.53 33.46 3.01
C LEU A 27 9.13 32.98 3.45
N ARG A 28 8.82 31.69 3.21
CA ARG A 28 8.11 30.86 4.18
C ARG A 28 8.97 29.63 4.49
N GLU A 29 9.74 29.76 5.56
CA GLU A 29 10.52 28.69 6.17
C GLU A 29 9.59 27.61 6.74
N GLY A 30 9.94 26.33 6.49
CA GLY A 30 9.27 25.17 7.05
C GLY A 30 9.51 25.01 8.56
N PRO A 31 8.71 24.17 9.24
CA PRO A 31 8.66 24.14 10.70
C PRO A 31 9.81 23.31 11.30
N ALA A 32 11.05 23.76 11.16
CA ALA A 32 12.18 23.28 11.94
C ALA A 32 12.48 24.29 13.06
N LYS A 33 11.75 24.20 14.18
CA LYS A 33 12.11 24.72 15.53
C LYS A 33 10.97 24.51 16.53
N ARG A 34 10.90 23.34 17.16
CA ARG A 34 10.39 23.19 18.54
C ARG A 34 11.10 22.05 19.25
N ALA A 35 12.35 22.31 19.63
CA ALA A 35 13.08 21.52 20.61
C ALA A 35 13.94 22.44 21.50
N VAL A 36 13.33 23.45 22.12
CA VAL A 36 13.93 24.16 23.25
C VAL A 36 12.81 24.57 24.20
N LEU A 37 12.71 23.85 25.33
CA LEU A 37 12.23 24.27 26.66
C LEU A 37 11.60 23.10 27.40
N VAL A 38 12.43 22.21 27.96
CA VAL A 38 12.34 21.81 29.38
C VAL A 38 13.72 21.30 29.80
N ARG A 39 14.57 22.18 30.33
CA ARG A 39 15.60 21.84 31.33
C ARG A 39 16.31 23.11 31.81
N ALA A 40 15.65 23.81 32.72
CA ALA A 40 16.31 24.61 33.75
C ALA A 40 15.50 24.32 35.01
N SER A 41 15.96 23.53 35.96
CA SER A 41 16.94 23.99 36.93
C SER A 41 17.46 22.80 37.75
N LYS A 42 18.78 22.58 37.76
CA LYS A 42 19.55 22.06 38.90
C LYS A 42 21.04 22.20 38.56
N LYS A 43 21.74 23.05 39.34
CA LYS A 43 23.20 23.26 39.24
C LYS A 43 23.94 21.94 39.51
N PRO A 44 25.05 21.65 38.81
CA PRO A 44 25.91 20.53 39.15
C PRO A 44 26.81 20.87 40.35
N LYS A 45 26.94 19.92 41.29
CA LYS A 45 28.09 19.84 42.19
C LYS A 45 29.18 19.09 41.44
N GLU A 46 30.39 19.64 41.47
CA GLU A 46 31.62 18.93 41.09
C GLU A 46 31.81 17.74 42.03
N ASP A 47 32.07 16.56 41.47
CA ASP A 47 32.81 15.52 42.17
C ASP A 47 33.69 14.75 41.17
N SER A 48 34.88 14.45 41.68
CA SER A 48 36.08 13.95 41.05
C SER A 48 35.97 12.60 40.35
N ALA A 49 36.85 12.42 39.35
CA ALA A 49 37.05 11.20 38.58
C ALA A 49 37.32 9.96 39.44
N SER A 50 36.62 8.86 39.13
CA SER A 50 37.18 7.51 39.31
C SER A 50 36.78 6.62 38.13
N SER A 51 37.78 5.97 37.56
CA SER A 51 37.67 5.06 36.43
C SER A 51 37.17 3.69 36.90
N THR A 52 35.99 3.28 36.44
CA THR A 52 35.57 1.87 36.47
C THR A 52 35.22 1.43 35.06
N GLN A 53 36.00 0.47 34.56
CA GLN A 53 35.74 -0.25 33.31
C GLN A 53 34.34 -0.86 33.37
N GLY A 54 33.44 -0.34 32.54
CA GLY A 54 32.12 -0.93 32.33
C GLY A 54 32.25 -2.21 31.51
N SER A 55 31.82 -3.33 32.08
CA SER A 55 31.54 -4.57 31.35
C SER A 55 30.69 -4.28 30.10
N PRO A 56 30.91 -4.97 28.97
CA PRO A 56 30.12 -4.74 27.77
C PRO A 56 28.63 -4.96 28.09
N LYS A 57 27.81 -3.93 27.87
CA LYS A 57 26.35 -4.07 27.92
C LYS A 57 26.01 -5.18 26.92
N ILE A 58 25.43 -6.27 27.42
CA ILE A 58 24.86 -7.32 26.58
C ILE A 58 23.79 -6.65 25.74
N VAL A 59 24.11 -6.36 24.48
CA VAL A 59 23.15 -5.84 23.51
C VAL A 59 22.15 -6.97 23.31
N LYS A 60 20.93 -6.77 23.80
CA LYS A 60 19.85 -7.74 23.64
C LYS A 60 19.65 -7.95 22.14
N GLU A 61 19.80 -9.18 21.67
CA GLU A 61 19.52 -9.51 20.27
C GLU A 61 18.00 -9.39 20.08
N THR A 62 17.58 -8.26 19.51
CA THR A 62 16.18 -7.92 19.28
C THR A 62 15.76 -8.35 17.88
N ARG A 63 14.55 -8.87 17.75
CA ARG A 63 13.99 -9.25 16.45
C ARG A 63 13.64 -8.00 15.65
N ALA A 64 13.90 -8.03 14.35
CA ALA A 64 13.49 -6.97 13.45
C ALA A 64 11.95 -6.84 13.41
N VAL A 65 11.47 -5.62 13.22
CA VAL A 65 10.04 -5.28 13.09
C VAL A 65 9.71 -5.14 11.61
N ILE A 66 8.59 -5.73 11.19
CA ILE A 66 8.08 -5.65 9.83
C ILE A 66 6.87 -4.73 9.83
N ILE A 67 6.86 -3.72 8.96
CA ILE A 67 5.74 -2.79 8.79
C ILE A 67 5.30 -2.81 7.32
N ASP A 68 4.12 -3.37 7.07
CA ASP A 68 3.43 -3.33 5.79
C ASP A 68 2.33 -2.27 5.82
N ILE A 69 2.61 -1.09 5.24
CA ILE A 69 1.66 0.02 5.16
C ILE A 69 0.82 -0.09 3.89
N GLY A 70 -0.43 -0.54 4.04
CA GLY A 70 -1.41 -0.56 2.96
C GLY A 70 -2.37 0.63 3.02
N THR A 71 -3.08 0.91 1.93
CA THR A 71 -4.10 1.98 1.90
C THR A 71 -5.23 1.75 2.91
N GLY A 72 -5.66 0.51 3.10
CA GLY A 72 -6.75 0.19 4.05
C GLY A 72 -6.25 -0.15 5.43
N TYR A 73 -5.23 -1.01 5.50
CA TYR A 73 -4.70 -1.54 6.75
C TYR A 73 -3.18 -1.57 6.76
N CYS A 74 -2.61 -1.17 7.89
CA CYS A 74 -1.21 -1.38 8.23
C CYS A 74 -1.08 -2.69 9.02
N LYS A 75 -0.07 -3.49 8.71
CA LYS A 75 0.19 -4.79 9.35
C LYS A 75 1.60 -4.75 9.92
N CYS A 76 1.74 -5.11 11.18
CA CYS A 76 3.03 -5.09 11.84
C CYS A 76 3.24 -6.28 12.79
N GLY A 77 4.51 -6.55 13.10
CA GLY A 77 4.93 -7.63 13.97
C GLY A 77 6.41 -7.96 13.81
N PHE A 78 6.89 -9.02 14.46
CA PHE A 78 8.32 -9.37 14.45
C PHE A 78 8.70 -10.36 13.35
N ALA A 79 9.90 -10.18 12.80
CA ALA A 79 10.48 -11.07 11.79
C ALA A 79 10.65 -12.50 12.30
N GLY A 80 10.17 -13.50 11.55
CA GLY A 80 10.13 -14.91 11.92
C GLY A 80 8.77 -15.39 12.47
N GLU A 81 7.80 -14.50 12.68
CA GLU A 81 6.43 -14.90 13.01
C GLU A 81 5.65 -15.30 11.74
N PRO A 82 4.71 -16.27 11.85
CA PRO A 82 3.96 -16.77 10.70
C PRO A 82 2.85 -15.82 10.24
N ARG A 83 2.42 -14.88 11.10
CA ARG A 83 1.33 -13.92 10.84
C ARG A 83 1.63 -12.59 11.53
N PRO A 84 1.12 -11.46 11.00
CA PRO A 84 1.29 -10.17 11.66
C PRO A 84 0.69 -10.21 13.05
N SER A 85 1.42 -9.68 14.03
CA SER A 85 0.95 -9.60 15.42
C SER A 85 -0.20 -8.58 15.55
N HIS A 86 -0.18 -7.52 14.74
CA HIS A 86 -1.20 -6.48 14.72
C HIS A 86 -1.63 -6.13 13.28
N VAL A 87 -2.93 -5.85 13.13
CA VAL A 87 -3.53 -5.30 11.90
C VAL A 87 -4.37 -4.11 12.30
N ILE A 88 -3.99 -2.92 11.85
CA ILE A 88 -4.63 -1.67 12.22
C ILE A 88 -5.15 -0.94 10.98
N SER A 89 -6.23 -0.17 11.13
CA SER A 89 -6.72 0.71 10.05
C SER A 89 -5.66 1.76 9.72
N SER A 90 -5.40 1.97 8.43
CA SER A 90 -4.55 3.08 7.96
C SER A 90 -5.29 4.42 7.97
N THR A 91 -6.61 4.41 8.12
CA THR A 91 -7.39 5.63 8.32
C THR A 91 -7.37 6.00 9.80
N VAL A 92 -6.90 7.20 10.11
CA VAL A 92 -6.83 7.74 11.47
C VAL A 92 -7.87 8.82 11.70
N ALA A 93 -8.34 8.96 12.94
CA ALA A 93 -9.16 10.08 13.36
C ALA A 93 -8.24 11.20 13.85
N PHE A 94 -8.22 12.34 13.14
CA PHE A 94 -7.48 13.51 13.62
C PHE A 94 -8.33 14.27 14.64
N VAL A 95 -7.82 14.37 15.87
CA VAL A 95 -8.26 15.39 16.83
C VAL A 95 -7.33 16.57 16.64
N GLY A 96 -7.82 17.70 16.13
CA GLY A 96 -7.01 18.92 16.05
C GLY A 96 -6.45 19.25 17.45
N LYS A 97 -5.14 19.53 17.55
CA LYS A 97 -4.46 19.90 18.82
C LYS A 97 -5.04 21.15 19.51
N GLU A 98 -5.99 21.84 18.89
CA GLU A 98 -6.66 23.05 19.38
C GLU A 98 -8.02 22.79 20.04
N LEU A 99 -8.48 21.54 20.15
CA LEU A 99 -9.86 21.24 20.58
C LEU A 99 -9.92 20.64 21.98
N GLN A 100 -10.11 21.51 22.97
CA GLN A 100 -10.60 21.14 24.30
C GLN A 100 -12.13 20.91 24.34
N ASP A 101 -12.83 21.11 23.22
CA ASP A 101 -14.29 20.94 23.14
C ASP A 101 -14.70 19.59 22.49
N VAL A 102 -15.38 18.76 23.29
CA VAL A 102 -15.74 17.35 23.03
C VAL A 102 -16.87 17.18 21.99
N LYS A 103 -17.20 18.22 21.21
CA LYS A 103 -18.38 18.24 20.32
C LYS A 103 -18.09 18.44 18.83
N ILE A 104 -16.84 18.30 18.39
CA ILE A 104 -16.53 18.37 16.95
C ILE A 104 -16.45 16.95 16.37
N PRO A 105 -17.14 16.66 15.25
CA PRO A 105 -17.04 15.36 14.59
C PRO A 105 -15.59 15.08 14.18
N LEU A 106 -15.09 13.92 14.59
CA LEU A 106 -13.75 13.46 14.25
C LEU A 106 -13.64 13.28 12.74
N LYS A 107 -12.72 14.01 12.11
CA LYS A 107 -12.45 13.85 10.68
C LYS A 107 -11.50 12.67 10.49
N LEU A 108 -11.98 11.65 9.79
CA LEU A 108 -11.16 10.53 9.34
C LEU A 108 -10.26 10.98 8.19
N VAL A 109 -8.96 10.69 8.30
CA VAL A 109 -7.93 11.01 7.32
C VAL A 109 -7.19 9.71 6.98
N ASN A 110 -7.07 9.43 5.68
CA ASN A 110 -6.23 8.35 5.19
C ASN A 110 -4.97 8.97 4.56
N PRO A 111 -3.75 8.65 5.07
CA PRO A 111 -2.53 9.24 4.56
C PRO A 111 -2.07 8.63 3.23
N LEU A 112 -2.74 7.58 2.75
CA LEU A 112 -2.43 6.93 1.49
C LEU A 112 -3.54 7.15 0.45
N ARG A 113 -3.13 7.47 -0.78
CA ARG A 113 -4.03 7.49 -1.94
C ARG A 113 -3.50 6.52 -2.98
N HIS A 114 -4.29 5.49 -3.27
CA HIS A 114 -3.94 4.41 -4.19
C HIS A 114 -2.52 3.85 -3.94
N GLY A 115 -2.19 3.63 -2.66
CA GLY A 115 -0.90 3.08 -2.20
C GLY A 115 0.23 4.11 -2.03
N ILE A 116 0.07 5.36 -2.48
CA ILE A 116 1.10 6.39 -2.35
C ILE A 116 0.82 7.24 -1.11
N VAL A 117 1.84 7.47 -0.29
CA VAL A 117 1.77 8.36 0.88
C VAL A 117 1.62 9.81 0.40
N VAL A 118 0.58 10.49 0.90
CA VAL A 118 0.29 11.90 0.63
C VAL A 118 0.34 12.78 1.89
N ASP A 119 0.35 12.17 3.08
CA ASP A 119 0.43 12.85 4.37
C ASP A 119 1.42 12.10 5.28
N TRP A 120 2.63 12.64 5.38
CA TRP A 120 3.73 12.01 6.14
C TRP A 120 3.61 12.20 7.64
N ASP A 121 3.01 13.30 8.10
CA ASP A 121 2.78 13.56 9.53
C ASP A 121 1.83 12.49 10.08
N CYS A 122 0.78 12.19 9.31
CA CYS A 122 -0.16 11.13 9.64
C CYS A 122 0.46 9.72 9.60
N VAL A 123 1.38 9.43 8.67
CA VAL A 123 2.15 8.17 8.68
C VAL A 123 3.03 8.07 9.93
N GLN A 124 3.69 9.16 10.32
CA GLN A 124 4.49 9.22 11.54
C GLN A 124 3.62 8.94 12.78
N ASP A 125 2.43 9.52 12.87
CA ASP A 125 1.48 9.26 13.97
C ASP A 125 1.03 7.79 14.01
N ILE A 126 0.79 7.16 12.84
CA ILE A 126 0.49 5.72 12.75
C ILE A 126 1.66 4.90 13.28
N TRP A 127 2.90 5.25 12.94
CA TRP A 127 4.08 4.52 13.40
C TRP A 127 4.36 4.71 14.89
N GLU A 128 4.19 5.91 15.42
CA GLU A 128 4.22 6.20 16.85
C GLU A 128 3.21 5.32 17.61
N TYR A 129 1.99 5.21 17.09
CA TYR A 129 0.96 4.33 17.62
C TYR A 129 1.36 2.85 17.54
N ILE A 130 1.89 2.39 16.41
CA ILE A 130 2.38 1.01 16.24
C ILE A 130 3.45 0.68 17.28
N PHE A 131 4.50 1.50 17.38
CA PHE A 131 5.64 1.21 18.25
C PHE A 131 5.24 1.26 19.72
N HIS A 132 4.56 2.32 20.17
CA HIS A 132 4.36 2.56 21.59
C HIS A 132 3.04 2.02 22.14
N LYS A 133 1.97 1.92 21.34
CA LYS A 133 0.65 1.48 21.80
C LYS A 133 0.36 0.02 21.47
N GLU A 134 0.54 -0.36 20.21
CA GLU A 134 0.25 -1.73 19.75
C GLU A 134 1.35 -2.70 20.18
N MET A 135 2.58 -2.48 19.70
CA MET A 135 3.70 -3.39 19.93
C MET A 135 4.39 -3.18 21.29
N LYS A 136 4.26 -1.99 21.88
CA LYS A 136 4.85 -1.60 23.18
C LYS A 136 6.37 -1.81 23.23
N ILE A 137 7.06 -1.36 22.18
CA ILE A 137 8.52 -1.43 22.03
C ILE A 137 9.16 -0.05 21.94
N GLN A 138 10.49 -0.02 22.11
CA GLN A 138 11.33 1.14 21.83
C GLN A 138 11.94 0.99 20.43
N PRO A 139 11.60 1.84 19.45
CA PRO A 139 12.08 1.67 18.07
C PRO A 139 13.61 1.71 17.96
N GLU A 140 14.30 2.38 18.88
CA GLU A 140 15.77 2.48 18.94
C GLU A 140 16.46 1.13 19.20
N GLU A 141 15.72 0.14 19.69
CA GLU A 141 16.24 -1.19 19.94
C GLU A 141 16.03 -2.14 18.76
N HIS A 142 15.29 -1.77 17.69
CA HIS A 142 14.84 -2.71 16.67
C HIS A 142 15.12 -2.26 15.23
N ALA A 143 15.72 -3.14 14.42
CA ALA A 143 15.78 -2.93 12.98
C ALA A 143 14.37 -2.97 12.37
N VAL A 144 14.08 -2.14 11.35
CA VAL A 144 12.74 -2.04 10.75
C VAL A 144 12.77 -2.30 9.25
N LEU A 145 11.98 -3.28 8.79
CA LEU A 145 11.70 -3.50 7.37
C LEU A 145 10.35 -2.88 7.02
N VAL A 146 10.34 -1.97 6.05
CA VAL A 146 9.12 -1.31 5.55
C VAL A 146 8.83 -1.79 4.13
N SER A 147 7.56 -2.11 3.85
CA SER A 147 7.12 -2.42 2.49
C SER A 147 6.80 -1.15 1.70
N ASP A 148 7.24 -1.06 0.45
CA ASP A 148 6.97 0.07 -0.46
C ASP A 148 6.31 -0.45 -1.76
N PRO A 149 5.31 0.25 -2.33
CA PRO A 149 4.70 -0.19 -3.59
C PRO A 149 5.70 -0.19 -4.77
N PRO A 150 5.51 -1.06 -5.79
CA PRO A 150 6.45 -1.21 -6.91
C PRO A 150 6.73 0.06 -7.72
N LEU A 151 5.75 0.97 -7.80
CA LEU A 151 5.83 2.22 -8.56
C LEU A 151 5.83 3.47 -7.65
N SER A 152 6.27 3.31 -6.40
CA SER A 152 6.39 4.42 -5.44
C SER A 152 7.49 5.41 -5.87
N PRO A 153 7.26 6.74 -5.75
CA PRO A 153 8.28 7.76 -5.98
C PRO A 153 9.55 7.53 -5.15
N THR A 154 10.71 7.81 -5.73
CA THR A 154 11.99 7.68 -5.02
C THR A 154 12.08 8.55 -3.77
N THR A 155 11.50 9.75 -3.81
CA THR A 155 11.41 10.68 -2.67
C THR A 155 10.73 10.07 -1.44
N ASN A 156 9.80 9.13 -1.64
CA ASN A 156 9.13 8.46 -0.51
C ASN A 156 10.11 7.58 0.27
N ARG A 157 11.09 6.99 -0.41
CA ARG A 157 12.09 6.11 0.19
C ARG A 157 13.04 6.88 1.09
N GLU A 158 13.42 8.08 0.65
CA GLU A 158 14.22 9.01 1.46
C GLU A 158 13.43 9.49 2.68
N LYS A 159 12.14 9.79 2.53
CA LYS A 159 11.26 10.15 3.66
C LYS A 159 11.09 9.03 4.68
N TYR A 160 11.00 7.77 4.24
CA TYR A 160 11.04 6.64 5.17
C TYR A 160 12.35 6.59 5.95
N ALA A 161 13.49 6.83 5.29
CA ALA A 161 14.79 6.83 5.96
C ALA A 161 14.94 7.97 6.97
N GLU A 162 14.52 9.19 6.61
CA GLU A 162 14.47 10.35 7.49
C GLU A 162 13.65 10.05 8.75
N MET A 163 12.42 9.53 8.60
CA MET A 163 11.58 9.17 9.75
C MET A 163 12.21 8.08 10.62
N LEU A 164 12.67 6.97 10.02
CA LEU A 164 13.20 5.83 10.78
C LEU A 164 14.51 6.16 11.51
N PHE A 165 15.41 6.92 10.90
CA PHE A 165 16.71 7.23 11.50
C PHE A 165 16.73 8.50 12.34
N GLU A 166 16.07 9.57 11.88
CA GLU A 166 16.14 10.88 12.55
C GLU A 166 15.05 11.04 13.60
N THR A 167 13.83 10.55 13.34
CA THR A 167 12.71 10.66 14.28
C THR A 167 12.70 9.48 15.25
N PHE A 168 12.61 8.25 14.73
CA PHE A 168 12.48 7.03 15.55
C PHE A 168 13.81 6.42 15.98
N CYS A 169 14.93 6.98 15.52
CA CYS A 169 16.26 6.60 15.97
C CYS A 169 16.60 5.10 15.82
N THR A 170 15.96 4.41 14.86
CA THR A 170 16.14 2.97 14.64
C THR A 170 17.61 2.64 14.30
N PRO A 171 18.13 1.48 14.74
CA PRO A 171 19.53 1.12 14.53
C PRO A 171 19.83 0.72 13.07
N ALA A 172 18.83 0.16 12.38
CA ALA A 172 18.93 -0.25 11.00
C ALA A 172 17.55 -0.30 10.32
N MET A 173 17.53 -0.15 9.00
CA MET A 173 16.31 -0.27 8.21
C MET A 173 16.53 -1.00 6.89
N HIS A 174 15.43 -1.43 6.28
CA HIS A 174 15.40 -1.88 4.90
C HIS A 174 14.04 -1.56 4.27
N ILE A 175 14.03 -1.21 2.99
CA ILE A 175 12.80 -0.98 2.23
C ILE A 175 12.71 -2.07 1.17
N ALA A 176 11.59 -2.80 1.12
CA ALA A 176 11.38 -3.84 0.13
C ALA A 176 10.06 -3.65 -0.63
N TYR A 177 10.06 -3.98 -1.92
CA TYR A 177 8.85 -3.91 -2.72
C TYR A 177 7.77 -4.89 -2.24
N GLN A 178 6.54 -4.42 -2.09
CA GLN A 178 5.39 -5.21 -1.65
C GLN A 178 5.25 -6.52 -2.44
N SER A 179 5.28 -6.44 -3.77
CA SER A 179 5.11 -7.62 -4.63
C SER A 179 6.29 -8.60 -4.56
N ARG A 180 7.52 -8.11 -4.29
CA ARG A 180 8.69 -8.99 -4.05
C ARG A 180 8.50 -9.77 -2.76
N LEU A 181 8.05 -9.11 -1.70
CA LEU A 181 7.74 -9.79 -0.44
C LEU A 181 6.60 -10.79 -0.61
N SER A 182 5.52 -10.40 -1.29
CA SER A 182 4.41 -11.30 -1.63
C SER A 182 4.90 -12.56 -2.33
N MET A 183 5.78 -12.45 -3.33
CA MET A 183 6.37 -13.61 -4.00
C MET A 183 7.16 -14.52 -3.05
N TYR A 184 7.96 -13.96 -2.14
CA TYR A 184 8.72 -14.75 -1.16
C TYR A 184 7.82 -15.52 -0.19
N SER A 185 6.62 -15.02 0.12
CA SER A 185 5.65 -15.78 0.94
C SER A 185 5.18 -17.08 0.28
N TYR A 186 5.27 -17.18 -1.05
CA TYR A 186 4.98 -18.40 -1.81
C TYR A 186 6.22 -19.29 -2.01
N GLY A 187 7.39 -18.92 -1.48
CA GLY A 187 8.64 -19.66 -1.67
C GLY A 187 9.14 -19.62 -3.13
N LYS A 188 8.82 -18.55 -3.87
CA LYS A 188 9.22 -18.37 -5.28
C LYS A 188 10.26 -17.25 -5.41
N THR A 189 11.09 -17.32 -6.45
CA THR A 189 12.05 -16.27 -6.84
C THR A 189 11.73 -15.65 -8.19
N SER A 190 10.88 -16.30 -8.98
CA SER A 190 10.35 -15.80 -10.26
C SER A 190 8.86 -16.10 -10.34
N ALA A 191 8.05 -15.07 -10.58
CA ALA A 191 6.60 -15.16 -10.65
C ALA A 191 5.99 -13.88 -11.24
N LEU A 192 4.76 -13.99 -11.74
CA LEU A 192 3.91 -12.83 -12.02
C LEU A 192 3.00 -12.60 -10.81
N VAL A 193 3.24 -11.55 -10.05
CA VAL A 193 2.45 -11.24 -8.86
C VAL A 193 1.26 -10.36 -9.26
N VAL A 194 0.05 -10.86 -9.06
CA VAL A 194 -1.21 -10.12 -9.24
C VAL A 194 -1.72 -9.76 -7.85
N GLU A 195 -1.56 -8.50 -7.48
CA GLU A 195 -1.84 -8.00 -6.15
C GLU A 195 -3.03 -7.05 -6.18
N SER A 196 -4.11 -7.34 -5.45
CA SER A 196 -5.27 -6.46 -5.35
C SER A 196 -5.56 -6.15 -3.88
N GLY A 197 -5.22 -4.92 -3.49
CA GLY A 197 -5.30 -4.44 -2.11
C GLY A 197 -6.60 -3.72 -1.79
N HIS A 198 -6.52 -2.75 -0.89
CA HIS A 198 -7.66 -1.89 -0.56
C HIS A 198 -7.85 -0.78 -1.59
N GLY A 199 -6.82 0.00 -1.94
CA GLY A 199 -6.99 1.17 -2.84
C GLY A 199 -6.32 1.08 -4.21
N VAL A 200 -5.60 -0.01 -4.51
CA VAL A 200 -4.86 -0.16 -5.78
C VAL A 200 -4.64 -1.63 -6.08
N SER A 201 -4.54 -1.96 -7.37
CA SER A 201 -4.13 -3.29 -7.83
C SER A 201 -2.92 -3.21 -8.78
N TYR A 202 -2.02 -4.17 -8.67
CA TYR A 202 -0.78 -4.28 -9.43
C TYR A 202 -0.65 -5.64 -10.11
N VAL A 203 0.03 -5.65 -11.26
CA VAL A 203 0.54 -6.85 -11.91
C VAL A 203 2.04 -6.66 -12.10
N VAL A 204 2.85 -7.41 -11.37
CA VAL A 204 4.31 -7.21 -11.29
C VAL A 204 5.02 -8.49 -11.74
N PRO A 205 5.68 -8.49 -12.91
CA PRO A 205 6.58 -9.57 -13.29
C PRO A 205 7.88 -9.45 -12.48
N ILE A 206 8.26 -10.58 -11.87
CA ILE A 206 9.50 -10.72 -11.11
C ILE A 206 10.26 -11.92 -11.66
N TYR A 207 11.54 -11.73 -11.97
CA TYR A 207 12.43 -12.78 -12.44
C TYR A 207 13.71 -12.78 -11.62
N GLU A 208 14.00 -13.90 -10.96
CA GLU A 208 15.20 -14.10 -10.12
C GLU A 208 15.36 -12.98 -9.06
N GLY A 209 14.24 -12.55 -8.47
CA GLY A 209 14.20 -11.47 -7.46
C GLY A 209 14.15 -10.05 -8.03
N TYR A 210 14.37 -9.87 -9.33
CA TYR A 210 14.33 -8.57 -9.99
C TYR A 210 12.92 -8.25 -10.51
N THR A 211 12.35 -7.15 -10.05
CA THR A 211 11.10 -6.59 -10.58
C THR A 211 11.37 -5.92 -11.92
N MET A 212 10.40 -5.93 -12.84
CA MET A 212 10.52 -5.24 -14.15
C MET A 212 9.56 -4.05 -14.22
N PRO A 213 9.99 -2.82 -13.83
CA PRO A 213 9.10 -1.66 -13.76
C PRO A 213 8.47 -1.29 -15.10
N SER A 214 9.20 -1.44 -16.21
CA SER A 214 8.71 -1.12 -17.57
C SER A 214 7.53 -1.98 -18.03
N ILE A 215 7.36 -3.17 -17.44
CA ILE A 215 6.28 -4.11 -17.77
C ILE A 215 5.16 -4.07 -16.71
N THR A 216 5.46 -3.57 -15.51
CA THR A 216 4.54 -3.55 -14.38
C THR A 216 3.24 -2.81 -14.73
N GLY A 217 2.12 -3.48 -14.50
CA GLY A 217 0.78 -2.94 -14.68
C GLY A 217 0.22 -2.40 -13.36
N ARG A 218 -0.52 -1.30 -13.44
CA ARG A 218 -1.23 -0.70 -12.30
C ARG A 218 -2.63 -0.30 -12.73
N VAL A 219 -3.60 -0.56 -11.86
CA VAL A 219 -4.95 -0.01 -11.97
C VAL A 219 -5.40 0.58 -10.64
N ASP A 220 -6.12 1.70 -10.71
CA ASP A 220 -6.55 2.46 -9.54
C ASP A 220 -8.00 2.11 -9.17
N TYR A 221 -8.28 0.80 -9.15
CA TYR A 221 -9.48 0.24 -8.54
C TYR A 221 -9.10 -1.00 -7.73
N ALA A 222 -9.73 -1.17 -6.57
CA ALA A 222 -9.50 -2.32 -5.70
C ALA A 222 -10.66 -2.50 -4.69
N GLY A 223 -10.34 -2.91 -3.46
CA GLY A 223 -11.32 -3.21 -2.42
C GLY A 223 -12.17 -2.03 -1.95
N SER A 224 -11.65 -0.80 -1.96
CA SER A 224 -12.37 0.43 -1.56
C SER A 224 -13.46 0.77 -2.57
N ASP A 225 -13.15 0.66 -3.86
CA ASP A 225 -14.07 0.89 -4.96
C ASP A 225 -15.16 -0.18 -4.97
N LEU A 226 -14.79 -1.42 -4.66
CA LEU A 226 -15.74 -2.52 -4.51
C LEU A 226 -16.69 -2.27 -3.32
N THR A 227 -16.19 -1.81 -2.17
CA THR A 227 -17.04 -1.39 -1.05
C THR A 227 -18.01 -0.29 -1.46
N GLN A 228 -17.54 0.76 -2.15
CA GLN A 228 -18.41 1.86 -2.61
C GLN A 228 -19.45 1.38 -3.62
N TYR A 229 -19.06 0.51 -4.56
CA TYR A 229 -19.97 -0.06 -5.53
C TYR A 229 -21.01 -0.98 -4.88
N LEU A 230 -20.61 -1.79 -3.89
CA LEU A 230 -21.53 -2.59 -3.09
C LEU A 230 -22.54 -1.71 -2.35
N MET A 231 -22.10 -0.62 -1.72
CA MET A 231 -23.00 0.34 -1.07
C MET A 231 -24.04 0.90 -2.04
N LYS A 232 -23.61 1.28 -3.26
CA LYS A 232 -24.52 1.72 -4.33
C LYS A 232 -25.57 0.66 -4.66
N LEU A 233 -25.15 -0.59 -4.88
CA LEU A 233 -26.06 -1.70 -5.19
C LEU A 233 -27.07 -1.98 -4.05
N LEU A 234 -26.61 -1.92 -2.79
CA LEU A 234 -27.46 -2.12 -1.62
C LEU A 234 -28.50 -1.00 -1.48
N ASN A 235 -28.11 0.24 -1.79
CA ASN A 235 -29.01 1.40 -1.78
C ASN A 235 -30.05 1.32 -2.89
N GLU A 236 -29.66 0.92 -4.10
CA GLU A 236 -30.58 0.64 -5.21
C GLU A 236 -31.58 -0.47 -4.86
N ALA A 237 -31.19 -1.40 -3.99
CA ALA A 237 -32.06 -2.46 -3.46
C ALA A 237 -32.86 -2.06 -2.20
N GLY A 238 -32.85 -0.78 -1.81
CA GLY A 238 -33.68 -0.22 -0.74
C GLY A 238 -33.12 -0.30 0.68
N LYS A 239 -31.86 -0.75 0.88
CA LYS A 239 -31.26 -0.95 2.21
C LYS A 239 -30.65 0.31 2.84
N THR A 240 -30.59 1.41 2.08
CA THR A 240 -30.22 2.78 2.47
C THR A 240 -29.10 2.91 3.52
N PHE A 241 -27.86 2.87 3.06
CA PHE A 241 -26.64 3.15 3.82
C PHE A 241 -26.06 4.52 3.46
N THR A 242 -25.46 5.17 4.45
CA THR A 242 -24.73 6.44 4.29
C THR A 242 -23.22 6.21 4.16
N GLY A 243 -22.48 7.24 3.71
CA GLY A 243 -21.02 7.18 3.59
C GLY A 243 -20.27 7.02 4.91
N GLU A 244 -20.93 7.22 6.05
CA GLU A 244 -20.35 7.01 7.38
C GLU A 244 -20.35 5.51 7.78
N GLN A 245 -21.16 4.69 7.10
CA GLN A 245 -21.34 3.27 7.41
C GLN A 245 -20.47 2.35 6.53
N LEU A 246 -19.40 2.87 5.92
CA LEU A 246 -18.53 2.08 5.05
C LEU A 246 -17.92 0.85 5.74
N SER A 247 -17.64 0.91 7.03
CA SER A 247 -17.14 -0.24 7.80
C SER A 247 -18.13 -1.42 7.82
N VAL A 248 -19.44 -1.14 7.87
CA VAL A 248 -20.48 -2.17 7.79
C VAL A 248 -20.51 -2.77 6.38
N ILE A 249 -20.35 -1.94 5.34
CA ILE A 249 -20.31 -2.43 3.95
C ILE A 249 -19.07 -3.28 3.71
N GLU A 250 -17.94 -2.94 4.31
CA GLU A 250 -16.73 -3.76 4.26
C GLU A 250 -16.93 -5.13 4.91
N ASP A 251 -17.61 -5.19 6.06
CA ASP A 251 -17.92 -6.45 6.73
C ASP A 251 -18.89 -7.31 5.91
N ILE A 252 -19.93 -6.69 5.31
CA ILE A 252 -20.83 -7.38 4.36
C ILE A 252 -20.03 -7.92 3.16
N LYS A 253 -19.13 -7.12 2.60
CA LYS A 253 -18.26 -7.53 1.48
C LYS A 253 -17.45 -8.77 1.87
N GLU A 254 -16.80 -8.77 3.02
CA GLU A 254 -15.93 -9.87 3.43
C GLU A 254 -16.70 -11.14 3.80
N LYS A 255 -17.86 -11.02 4.45
CA LYS A 255 -18.65 -12.16 4.92
C LYS A 255 -19.60 -12.73 3.87
N CYS A 256 -20.22 -11.87 3.07
CA CYS A 256 -21.36 -12.26 2.22
C CYS A 256 -21.02 -12.34 0.74
N CYS A 257 -20.07 -11.53 0.25
CA CYS A 257 -19.80 -11.41 -1.18
C CYS A 257 -18.90 -12.53 -1.73
N TYR A 258 -19.01 -12.77 -3.04
CA TYR A 258 -18.23 -13.76 -3.75
C TYR A 258 -18.11 -13.38 -5.23
N THR A 259 -17.13 -13.94 -5.92
CA THR A 259 -16.97 -13.78 -7.37
C THR A 259 -17.72 -14.90 -8.09
N SER A 260 -18.59 -14.52 -9.02
CA SER A 260 -19.33 -15.48 -9.85
C SER A 260 -18.45 -16.06 -10.96
N LEU A 261 -18.58 -17.35 -11.24
CA LEU A 261 -17.96 -18.00 -12.41
C LEU A 261 -18.80 -17.81 -13.67
N ASP A 262 -20.13 -17.91 -13.52
CA ASP A 262 -21.12 -17.66 -14.56
C ASP A 262 -22.22 -16.76 -13.99
N LEU A 263 -22.12 -15.48 -14.33
CA LEU A 263 -23.04 -14.45 -13.85
C LEU A 263 -24.48 -14.72 -14.28
N GLN A 264 -24.69 -15.26 -15.47
CA GLN A 264 -26.05 -15.53 -15.97
C GLN A 264 -26.69 -16.67 -15.19
N HIS A 265 -25.91 -17.71 -14.89
CA HIS A 265 -26.36 -18.80 -14.04
C HIS A 265 -26.76 -18.28 -12.65
N ASP A 266 -25.89 -17.52 -11.98
CA ASP A 266 -26.17 -17.00 -10.63
C ASP A 266 -27.41 -16.10 -10.61
N MET A 267 -27.59 -15.26 -11.64
CA MET A 267 -28.77 -14.41 -11.81
C MET A 267 -30.07 -15.21 -12.00
N SER A 268 -29.99 -16.39 -12.61
CA SER A 268 -31.14 -17.27 -12.86
C SER A 268 -31.60 -18.08 -11.62
N LEU A 269 -30.76 -18.16 -10.58
CA LEU A 269 -31.09 -18.92 -9.37
C LEU A 269 -32.33 -18.34 -8.64
N PRO A 270 -33.12 -19.18 -7.96
CA PRO A 270 -34.21 -18.69 -7.12
C PRO A 270 -33.70 -17.75 -6.01
N LEU A 271 -34.48 -16.71 -5.67
CA LEU A 271 -34.10 -15.69 -4.68
C LEU A 271 -33.60 -16.29 -3.35
N ARG A 272 -34.24 -17.35 -2.87
CA ARG A 272 -33.84 -18.05 -1.62
C ARG A 272 -32.41 -18.61 -1.65
N LYS A 273 -31.85 -18.92 -2.83
CA LYS A 273 -30.47 -19.38 -2.99
C LYS A 273 -29.48 -18.23 -3.16
N GLN A 274 -29.95 -17.08 -3.67
CA GLN A 274 -29.13 -15.88 -3.84
C GLN A 274 -28.99 -15.11 -2.52
N GLN A 275 -30.02 -15.16 -1.66
CA GLN A 275 -30.10 -14.36 -0.44
C GLN A 275 -29.41 -15.02 0.75
N VAL A 276 -28.79 -14.18 1.59
CA VAL A 276 -28.37 -14.50 2.96
C VAL A 276 -28.77 -13.34 3.87
N ASP A 277 -29.16 -13.66 5.09
CA ASP A 277 -29.43 -12.64 6.10
C ASP A 277 -28.11 -12.22 6.75
N TYR A 278 -27.91 -10.92 6.85
CA TYR A 278 -26.77 -10.30 7.52
C TYR A 278 -27.26 -9.52 8.74
N GLU A 279 -26.60 -9.72 9.88
CA GLU A 279 -26.90 -9.02 11.13
C GLU A 279 -26.16 -7.69 11.20
N LEU A 280 -26.91 -6.60 11.24
CA LEU A 280 -26.38 -5.26 11.46
C LEU A 280 -25.87 -5.10 12.91
N PRO A 281 -25.01 -4.09 13.19
CA PRO A 281 -24.50 -3.87 14.54
C PRO A 281 -25.56 -3.61 15.62
N ASP A 282 -26.78 -3.21 15.22
CA ASP A 282 -27.94 -3.02 16.09
C ASP A 282 -28.78 -4.30 16.30
N GLY A 283 -28.38 -5.42 15.69
CA GLY A 283 -29.04 -6.72 15.74
C GLY A 283 -30.11 -6.92 14.67
N HIS A 284 -30.41 -5.93 13.84
CA HIS A 284 -31.40 -6.09 12.77
C HIS A 284 -30.85 -6.96 11.63
N LEU A 285 -31.65 -7.94 11.19
CA LEU A 285 -31.32 -8.78 10.04
C LEU A 285 -31.75 -8.11 8.73
N ILE A 286 -30.83 -8.01 7.77
CA ILE A 286 -31.11 -7.54 6.42
C ILE A 286 -30.79 -8.63 5.37
N PRO A 287 -31.70 -8.90 4.42
CA PRO A 287 -31.43 -9.88 3.36
C PRO A 287 -30.55 -9.29 2.27
N ILE A 288 -29.37 -9.84 2.05
CA ILE A 288 -28.45 -9.46 0.96
C ILE A 288 -28.57 -10.51 -0.16
N GLY A 289 -28.93 -10.09 -1.37
CA GLY A 289 -29.21 -10.97 -2.50
C GLY A 289 -28.12 -10.92 -3.58
N LYS A 290 -28.52 -10.59 -4.81
CA LYS A 290 -27.64 -10.55 -5.99
C LYS A 290 -26.47 -9.59 -5.89
N GLU A 291 -26.56 -8.57 -5.02
CA GLU A 291 -25.50 -7.60 -4.75
C GLU A 291 -24.19 -8.29 -4.32
N ARG A 292 -24.30 -9.47 -3.69
CA ARG A 292 -23.17 -10.29 -3.21
C ARG A 292 -22.19 -10.67 -4.29
N PHE A 293 -22.68 -10.96 -5.49
CA PHE A 293 -21.85 -11.36 -6.62
C PHE A 293 -21.74 -10.30 -7.70
N LEU A 294 -22.73 -9.42 -7.82
CA LEU A 294 -22.66 -8.29 -8.75
C LEU A 294 -21.55 -7.30 -8.38
N CYS A 295 -21.30 -7.08 -7.07
CA CYS A 295 -20.24 -6.14 -6.67
C CYS A 295 -18.85 -6.62 -7.15
N ALA A 296 -18.57 -7.92 -7.14
CA ALA A 296 -17.27 -8.44 -7.55
C ALA A 296 -16.99 -8.30 -9.06
N GLU A 297 -18.04 -8.17 -9.89
CA GLU A 297 -17.89 -8.02 -11.34
C GLU A 297 -17.10 -6.78 -11.74
N MET A 298 -17.02 -5.74 -10.90
CA MET A 298 -16.22 -4.56 -11.24
C MET A 298 -14.72 -4.86 -11.41
N LEU A 299 -14.20 -5.93 -10.79
CA LEU A 299 -12.80 -6.37 -10.96
C LEU A 299 -12.53 -6.98 -12.34
N PHE A 300 -13.59 -7.49 -12.98
CA PHE A 300 -13.59 -8.14 -14.30
C PHE A 300 -14.19 -7.25 -15.39
N LYS A 301 -14.95 -6.22 -14.99
CA LYS A 301 -15.56 -5.20 -15.84
C LYS A 301 -15.54 -3.83 -15.14
N PRO A 302 -14.38 -3.14 -15.13
CA PRO A 302 -14.23 -1.86 -14.43
C PRO A 302 -15.15 -0.73 -14.93
N SER A 303 -15.70 -0.86 -16.13
CA SER A 303 -16.68 0.11 -16.66
C SER A 303 -17.97 0.20 -15.83
N LEU A 304 -18.27 -0.80 -14.99
CA LEU A 304 -19.40 -0.76 -14.05
C LEU A 304 -19.28 0.35 -13.00
N ILE A 305 -18.05 0.77 -12.68
CA ILE A 305 -17.76 1.90 -11.79
C ILE A 305 -17.29 3.13 -12.56
N GLY A 306 -17.48 3.15 -13.89
CA GLY A 306 -17.06 4.25 -14.76
C GLY A 306 -15.55 4.29 -15.07
N SER A 307 -14.77 3.31 -14.62
CA SER A 307 -13.34 3.24 -14.93
C SER A 307 -13.10 2.78 -16.38
N GLN A 308 -12.17 3.46 -17.06
CA GLN A 308 -11.72 3.10 -18.41
C GLN A 308 -10.46 2.20 -18.40
N GLN A 309 -9.97 1.86 -17.21
CA GLN A 309 -8.80 0.98 -17.06
C GLN A 309 -9.17 -0.48 -17.38
N PRO A 310 -8.21 -1.31 -17.85
CA PRO A 310 -8.48 -2.71 -18.17
C PRO A 310 -8.85 -3.52 -16.92
N ALA A 311 -9.64 -4.57 -17.11
CA ALA A 311 -9.91 -5.58 -16.09
C ALA A 311 -8.62 -6.30 -15.64
N LEU A 312 -8.61 -6.86 -14.42
CA LEU A 312 -7.40 -7.51 -13.87
C LEU A 312 -6.85 -8.67 -14.73
N PRO A 313 -7.67 -9.59 -15.27
CA PRO A 313 -7.16 -10.63 -16.18
C PRO A 313 -6.53 -10.04 -17.45
N LEU A 314 -7.15 -9.01 -18.03
CA LEU A 314 -6.64 -8.35 -19.24
C LEU A 314 -5.33 -7.60 -18.99
N LEU A 315 -5.23 -6.91 -17.85
CA LEU A 315 -3.98 -6.28 -17.40
C LEU A 315 -2.87 -7.33 -17.25
N THR A 316 -3.21 -8.47 -16.64
CA THR A 316 -2.28 -9.60 -16.44
C THR A 316 -1.72 -10.11 -17.77
N MET A 317 -2.59 -10.32 -18.76
CA MET A 317 -2.16 -10.75 -20.10
C MET A 317 -1.38 -9.67 -20.84
N THR A 318 -1.74 -8.40 -20.67
CA THR A 318 -1.02 -7.27 -21.28
C THR A 318 0.40 -7.15 -20.74
N CYS A 319 0.61 -7.39 -19.44
CA CYS A 319 1.95 -7.45 -18.86
C CYS A 319 2.74 -8.63 -19.42
N LEU A 320 2.14 -9.82 -19.48
CA LEU A 320 2.78 -11.02 -20.04
C LEU A 320 3.16 -10.85 -21.52
N SER A 321 2.34 -10.18 -22.32
CA SER A 321 2.65 -9.95 -23.74
C SER A 321 3.83 -9.02 -23.99
N LYS A 322 4.23 -8.23 -22.98
CA LYS A 322 5.42 -7.36 -23.04
C LYS A 322 6.70 -8.09 -22.61
N CYS A 323 6.59 -9.30 -22.04
CA CYS A 323 7.74 -10.13 -21.73
C CYS A 323 8.24 -10.88 -22.97
N ASP A 324 9.54 -11.15 -23.02
CA ASP A 324 10.12 -12.05 -24.02
C ASP A 324 9.51 -13.45 -23.93
N VAL A 325 9.50 -14.18 -25.03
CA VAL A 325 8.79 -15.47 -25.18
C VAL A 325 9.15 -16.47 -24.08
N ASP A 326 10.43 -16.62 -23.75
CA ASP A 326 10.90 -17.56 -22.73
C ASP A 326 10.45 -17.15 -21.33
N LEU A 327 10.52 -15.85 -21.02
CA LEU A 327 10.09 -15.31 -19.74
C LEU A 327 8.58 -15.43 -19.60
N LYS A 328 7.82 -15.07 -20.64
CA LYS A 328 6.36 -15.21 -20.69
C LYS A 328 5.95 -16.63 -20.33
N LYS A 329 6.55 -17.64 -20.96
CA LYS A 329 6.26 -19.06 -20.69
C LYS A 329 6.53 -19.45 -19.23
N LYS A 330 7.65 -19.00 -18.65
CA LYS A 330 7.97 -19.23 -17.23
C LYS A 330 6.97 -18.57 -16.27
N LEU A 331 6.58 -17.34 -16.57
CA LEU A 331 5.67 -16.55 -15.72
C LEU A 331 4.21 -17.02 -15.83
N MET A 332 3.76 -17.49 -16.99
CA MET A 332 2.39 -18.01 -17.18
C MET A 332 2.08 -19.20 -16.27
N GLY A 333 3.06 -20.08 -16.02
CA GLY A 333 2.92 -21.18 -15.07
C GLY A 333 3.11 -20.81 -13.60
N ASN A 334 3.39 -19.54 -13.29
CA ASN A 334 3.70 -19.06 -11.93
C ASN A 334 3.03 -17.69 -11.67
N ILE A 335 1.72 -17.59 -11.86
CA ILE A 335 0.94 -16.40 -11.52
C ILE A 335 0.51 -16.51 -10.05
N LEU A 336 0.79 -15.52 -9.21
CA LEU A 336 0.52 -15.53 -7.78
C LEU A 336 -0.52 -14.47 -7.42
N LEU A 337 -1.65 -14.88 -6.85
CA LEU A 337 -2.70 -13.98 -6.38
C LEU A 337 -2.41 -13.51 -4.96
N CYS A 338 -2.37 -12.19 -4.75
CA CYS A 338 -2.02 -11.57 -3.46
C CYS A 338 -2.97 -10.42 -3.11
N GLY A 339 -3.08 -10.11 -1.82
CA GLY A 339 -3.86 -8.97 -1.33
C GLY A 339 -5.31 -9.31 -1.00
N GLY A 340 -5.91 -8.47 -0.15
CA GLY A 340 -7.22 -8.72 0.46
C GLY A 340 -8.38 -8.85 -0.53
N CYS A 341 -8.38 -8.11 -1.64
CA CYS A 341 -9.48 -8.18 -2.61
C CYS A 341 -9.55 -9.54 -3.31
N THR A 342 -8.40 -10.19 -3.50
CA THR A 342 -8.31 -11.54 -4.08
C THR A 342 -8.82 -12.64 -3.13
N MET A 343 -9.19 -12.29 -1.88
CA MET A 343 -9.77 -13.22 -0.90
C MET A 343 -11.24 -13.55 -1.15
N LEU A 344 -11.94 -12.78 -2.02
CA LEU A 344 -13.31 -13.08 -2.39
C LEU A 344 -13.45 -14.54 -2.85
N ARG A 345 -14.45 -15.23 -2.30
CA ARG A 345 -14.71 -16.64 -2.65
C ARG A 345 -14.95 -16.75 -4.15
N GLY A 346 -14.32 -17.72 -4.82
CA GLY A 346 -14.44 -17.92 -6.27
C GLY A 346 -13.57 -16.98 -7.12
N PHE A 347 -12.88 -16.00 -6.53
CA PHE A 347 -11.98 -15.12 -7.28
C PHE A 347 -10.89 -15.89 -8.02
N PRO A 348 -10.15 -16.84 -7.41
CA PRO A 348 -9.12 -17.60 -8.12
C PRO A 348 -9.69 -18.39 -9.31
N ASP A 349 -10.85 -19.03 -9.13
CA ASP A 349 -11.47 -19.87 -10.17
C ASP A 349 -11.95 -19.04 -11.36
N ARG A 350 -12.63 -17.91 -11.09
CA ARG A 350 -13.04 -16.97 -12.15
C ARG A 350 -11.84 -16.35 -12.86
N PHE A 351 -10.83 -15.91 -12.10
CA PHE A 351 -9.62 -15.33 -12.67
C PHE A 351 -8.88 -16.34 -13.56
N GLN A 352 -8.70 -17.58 -13.08
CA GLN A 352 -8.13 -18.68 -13.85
C GLN A 352 -8.95 -18.96 -15.13
N SER A 353 -10.28 -19.03 -15.02
CA SER A 353 -11.17 -19.24 -16.16
C SER A 353 -11.00 -18.17 -17.24
N ASP A 354 -10.94 -16.90 -16.83
CA ASP A 354 -10.78 -15.78 -17.75
C ASP A 354 -9.40 -15.81 -18.42
N LEU A 355 -8.32 -16.12 -17.68
CA LEU A 355 -6.99 -16.30 -18.28
C LEU A 355 -6.95 -17.45 -19.29
N THR A 356 -7.53 -18.60 -18.95
CA THR A 356 -7.58 -19.77 -19.86
C THR A 356 -8.37 -19.46 -21.12
N LYS A 357 -9.47 -18.70 -21.04
CA LYS A 357 -10.24 -18.25 -22.22
C LYS A 357 -9.42 -17.31 -23.10
N MET A 358 -8.61 -16.43 -22.51
CA MET A 358 -7.77 -15.49 -23.25
C MET A 358 -6.58 -16.15 -23.94
N CYS A 359 -6.01 -17.22 -23.34
CA CYS A 359 -4.84 -17.92 -23.87
C CYS A 359 -4.98 -19.44 -23.73
N PRO A 360 -5.81 -20.09 -24.57
CA PRO A 360 -6.13 -21.52 -24.42
C PRO A 360 -4.93 -22.45 -24.66
N ASN A 361 -3.92 -22.00 -25.40
CA ASN A 361 -2.74 -22.81 -25.72
C ASN A 361 -1.58 -22.67 -24.72
N ASP A 362 -1.63 -21.66 -23.85
CA ASP A 362 -0.51 -21.29 -22.97
C ASP A 362 -0.66 -21.85 -21.54
N ASN A 363 -1.79 -22.49 -21.22
CA ASN A 363 -2.10 -23.11 -19.92
C ASN A 363 -1.65 -22.26 -18.70
N PRO A 364 -2.17 -21.03 -18.53
CA PRO A 364 -1.83 -20.19 -17.40
C PRO A 364 -2.22 -20.86 -16.08
N ILE A 365 -1.42 -20.68 -15.02
CA ILE A 365 -1.67 -21.24 -13.68
C ILE A 365 -1.63 -20.12 -12.65
N ALA A 366 -2.79 -19.79 -12.08
CA ALA A 366 -2.95 -18.86 -10.98
C ALA A 366 -2.98 -19.60 -9.63
N ALA A 367 -1.98 -19.37 -8.79
CA ALA A 367 -1.91 -19.90 -7.44
C ALA A 367 -2.45 -18.88 -6.43
N ALA A 368 -3.25 -19.36 -5.48
CA ALA A 368 -3.83 -18.55 -4.41
C ALA A 368 -3.60 -19.22 -3.05
N SER A 369 -2.69 -18.66 -2.25
CA SER A 369 -2.46 -19.10 -0.87
C SER A 369 -3.66 -18.73 0.03
N PRO A 370 -4.05 -19.57 1.00
CA PRO A 370 -5.10 -19.25 1.96
C PRO A 370 -4.82 -17.98 2.79
N ASP A 371 -3.56 -17.70 3.10
CA ASP A 371 -3.14 -16.54 3.91
C ASP A 371 -2.76 -15.31 3.05
N ARG A 372 -3.13 -15.30 1.76
CA ARG A 372 -2.66 -14.30 0.77
C ARG A 372 -3.02 -12.83 1.06
N LYS A 373 -3.92 -12.58 2.01
CA LYS A 373 -4.21 -11.23 2.53
C LYS A 373 -3.03 -10.58 3.25
N SER A 374 -2.11 -11.40 3.77
CA SER A 374 -0.93 -10.97 4.52
C SER A 374 0.37 -11.40 3.82
N SER A 375 0.35 -11.71 2.51
CA SER A 375 1.52 -12.17 1.75
C SER A 375 2.70 -11.21 1.86
N VAL A 376 2.46 -9.91 1.72
CA VAL A 376 3.50 -8.87 1.83
C VAL A 376 4.20 -8.97 3.19
N TRP A 377 3.43 -8.90 4.27
CA TRP A 377 3.98 -8.96 5.62
C TRP A 377 4.70 -10.29 5.89
N THR A 378 4.11 -11.41 5.47
CA THR A 378 4.68 -12.76 5.65
C THR A 378 6.01 -12.89 4.92
N GLY A 379 6.09 -12.38 3.69
CA GLY A 379 7.33 -12.32 2.93
C GLY A 379 8.40 -11.46 3.59
N GLY A 380 8.02 -10.33 4.18
CA GLY A 380 8.93 -9.49 4.98
C GLY A 380 9.44 -10.21 6.22
N SER A 381 8.56 -10.91 6.94
CA SER A 381 8.90 -11.73 8.10
C SER A 381 9.89 -12.84 7.76
N ILE A 382 9.66 -13.56 6.65
CA ILE A 382 10.58 -14.57 6.13
C ILE A 382 11.92 -13.92 5.77
N LEU A 383 11.91 -12.89 4.92
CA LEU A 383 13.11 -12.24 4.39
C LEU A 383 14.02 -11.73 5.52
N ALA A 384 13.47 -10.99 6.48
CA ALA A 384 14.22 -10.40 7.59
C ALA A 384 14.77 -11.46 8.58
N SER A 385 14.19 -12.66 8.61
CA SER A 385 14.68 -13.76 9.44
C SER A 385 15.85 -14.54 8.81
N LEU A 386 16.16 -14.31 7.53
CA LEU A 386 17.25 -15.00 6.85
C LEU A 386 18.61 -14.48 7.30
N LYS A 387 19.56 -15.39 7.56
CA LYS A 387 20.95 -15.03 7.88
C LYS A 387 21.62 -14.27 6.74
N ALA A 388 21.36 -14.68 5.49
CA ALA A 388 21.90 -14.01 4.31
C ALA A 388 21.39 -12.56 4.16
N PHE A 389 20.21 -12.26 4.70
CA PHE A 389 19.62 -10.92 4.63
C PHE A 389 20.30 -9.92 5.58
N GLN A 390 20.99 -10.37 6.62
CA GLN A 390 21.56 -9.46 7.63
C GLN A 390 22.60 -8.47 7.06
N GLN A 391 23.17 -8.77 5.89
CA GLN A 391 24.11 -7.89 5.17
C GLN A 391 23.41 -6.76 4.38
N LEU A 392 22.10 -6.90 4.12
CA LEU A 392 21.30 -5.96 3.33
C LEU A 392 20.65 -4.85 4.18
N TRP A 393 20.75 -4.93 5.50
CA TRP A 393 20.35 -3.83 6.37
C TRP A 393 21.19 -2.59 6.10
N VAL A 394 20.52 -1.44 5.99
CA VAL A 394 21.15 -0.13 6.07
C VAL A 394 21.25 0.24 7.53
N TYR A 395 22.47 0.42 8.04
CA TYR A 395 22.67 0.84 9.42
C TYR A 395 22.61 2.36 9.53
N ARG A 396 22.13 2.86 10.67
CA ARG A 396 22.03 4.30 10.94
C ARG A 396 23.34 5.05 10.70
N ARG A 397 24.47 4.48 11.14
CA ARG A 397 25.81 5.06 10.88
C ARG A 397 26.12 5.26 9.39
N GLU A 398 25.68 4.32 8.54
CA GLU A 398 25.96 4.39 7.10
C GLU A 398 25.12 5.50 6.46
N TYR A 399 23.88 5.69 6.94
CA TYR A 399 23.01 6.79 6.56
C TYR A 399 23.57 8.14 7.03
N GLU A 400 24.04 8.25 8.28
CA GLU A 400 24.62 9.48 8.82
C GLU A 400 25.91 9.91 8.10
N GLU A 401 26.74 8.94 7.67
CA GLU A 401 28.00 9.21 6.96
C GLU A 401 27.82 9.52 5.47
N GLN A 402 26.91 8.80 4.78
CA GLN A 402 26.77 8.87 3.31
C GLN A 402 25.48 9.56 2.85
N GLY A 403 24.60 9.89 3.78
CA GLY A 403 23.31 10.52 3.52
C GLY A 403 22.23 9.57 2.99
N PRO A 404 21.05 10.12 2.66
CA PRO A 404 19.86 9.34 2.27
C PRO A 404 20.06 8.45 1.04
N PHE A 405 20.95 8.82 0.12
CA PHE A 405 21.16 8.07 -1.12
C PHE A 405 21.74 6.66 -0.88
N PHE A 406 22.36 6.40 0.28
CA PHE A 406 22.92 5.09 0.58
C PHE A 406 21.87 3.97 0.60
N ILE A 407 20.60 4.29 0.88
CA ILE A 407 19.52 3.30 0.87
C ILE A 407 19.36 2.63 -0.49
N TYR A 408 19.61 3.34 -1.59
CA TYR A 408 19.44 2.79 -2.94
C TYR A 408 20.43 1.68 -3.26
N ARG A 409 21.62 1.69 -2.62
CA ARG A 409 22.65 0.68 -2.87
C ARG A 409 22.33 -0.68 -2.24
N LYS A 410 21.58 -0.69 -1.14
CA LYS A 410 21.26 -1.92 -0.38
C LYS A 410 19.83 -2.40 -0.58
N CYS A 411 18.88 -1.50 -0.81
CA CYS A 411 17.47 -1.84 -0.93
C CYS A 411 17.03 -2.19 -2.37
N PHE A 412 17.72 -1.69 -3.40
CA PHE A 412 17.23 -1.73 -4.79
C PHE A 412 18.23 -2.21 -5.82
#